data_AF-A0A3L6NUV5-F1
#
_entry.id   AF-A0A3L6NUV5-F1
#
_cell.length_a   1.000
_cell.length_b   1.000
_cell.length_c   1.000
_cell.angle_alpha   90.00
_cell.angle_beta   90.00
_cell.angle_gamma   90.00
#
_symmetry.space_group_name_H-M   'P 1'
#
loop_
_entity.id
_entity.type
_entity.pdbx_description
1 polymer ?
#
loop_
_entity_poly.entity_id
_entity_poly.type
_entity_poly.pdbx_seq_one_letter_code
_entity_poly.pdbx_strand_id
1 'polypeptide(L)'
;MLSPLIYLLLGFMPLATQASLVANLDIPAKVAAQYGCKGACYKNFQAGLAADREFYGAIYDDDFYATASNFSSSKPGDVLKFKPINASLLTDIPEGSAAYKLQYVSKDLYGRKVPATGFIAFPYATRRNDHKFPLIAYAHGTSGVFRGCAPSAMPNLLGK
;
A
#
# COMPACT_ATOMS: atom_id res chain seq x y z
N MET A 1 -35.37 7.38 50.69
CA MET A 1 -35.74 6.52 49.55
C MET A 1 -36.26 7.41 48.42
N LEU A 2 -35.45 7.71 47.39
CA LEU A 2 -35.90 8.23 46.09
C LEU A 2 -34.75 8.13 45.06
N SER A 3 -34.92 7.15 44.17
CA SER A 3 -34.46 6.94 42.78
C SER A 3 -32.99 7.18 42.34
N PRO A 4 -32.31 6.14 41.80
CA PRO A 4 -31.11 6.30 40.98
C PRO A 4 -31.51 6.20 39.49
N LEU A 5 -31.68 7.34 38.82
CA LEU A 5 -31.73 7.41 37.36
C LEU A 5 -30.91 8.61 36.92
N ILE A 6 -29.59 8.47 36.98
CA ILE A 6 -28.65 9.42 36.41
C ILE A 6 -27.81 8.68 35.37
N TYR A 7 -28.28 8.81 34.14
CA TYR A 7 -27.52 8.96 32.89
C TYR A 7 -26.18 8.20 32.78
N LEU A 8 -26.25 6.99 32.21
CA LEU A 8 -25.10 6.38 31.53
C LEU A 8 -25.31 6.46 30.01
N LEU A 9 -25.25 7.68 29.46
CA LEU A 9 -25.08 7.89 28.02
C LEU A 9 -23.59 8.11 27.74
N LEU A 10 -22.82 7.01 27.80
CA LEU A 10 -21.50 6.97 27.18
C LEU A 10 -21.71 6.93 25.67
N GLY A 11 -21.72 8.11 25.06
CA GLY A 11 -21.74 8.25 23.61
C GLY A 11 -20.53 7.53 23.02
N PHE A 12 -20.80 6.51 22.20
CA PHE A 12 -19.81 5.98 21.28
C PHE A 12 -19.44 7.11 20.31
N MET A 13 -18.37 7.84 20.59
CA MET A 13 -17.69 8.59 19.54
C MET A 13 -17.12 7.55 18.58
N PRO A 14 -17.55 7.52 17.30
CA PRO A 14 -16.82 6.74 16.32
C PRO A 14 -15.40 7.29 16.31
N LEU A 15 -14.40 6.41 16.47
CA LEU A 15 -13.03 6.78 16.15
C LEU A 15 -13.08 7.33 14.72
N ALA A 16 -12.75 8.60 14.55
CA ALA A 16 -12.53 9.15 13.23
C ALA A 16 -11.42 8.30 12.60
N THR A 17 -11.79 7.42 11.68
CA THR A 17 -10.85 6.78 10.76
C THR A 17 -10.25 7.92 9.97
N GLN A 18 -9.11 8.44 10.43
CA GLN A 18 -8.30 9.30 9.60
C GLN A 18 -7.96 8.46 8.38
N ALA A 19 -8.53 8.83 7.23
CA ALA A 19 -8.14 8.23 5.96
C ALA A 19 -6.62 8.36 5.88
N SER A 20 -5.94 7.22 5.83
CA SER A 20 -4.49 7.19 5.78
C SER A 20 -4.03 8.02 4.57
N LEU A 21 -3.06 8.92 4.77
CA LEU A 21 -2.48 9.71 3.68
C LEU A 21 -1.61 8.78 2.83
N VAL A 22 -2.26 8.01 1.96
CA VAL A 22 -1.63 6.92 1.20
C VAL A 22 -1.07 7.42 -0.12
N ALA A 23 -1.76 8.35 -0.77
CA ALA A 23 -1.34 9.05 -1.98
C ALA A 23 -1.77 10.54 -1.95
N ASN A 24 -1.85 11.11 -0.74
CA ASN A 24 -2.52 12.38 -0.51
C ASN A 24 -1.51 13.44 -0.08
N LEU A 25 -1.06 14.25 -1.03
CA LEU A 25 -0.36 15.49 -0.73
C LEU A 25 -1.38 16.65 -0.66
N ASP A 26 -2.14 16.69 0.44
CA ASP A 26 -3.15 17.72 0.69
C ASP A 26 -2.49 19.09 1.00
N ILE A 27 -2.23 19.89 -0.02
CA ILE A 27 -1.67 21.25 0.12
C ILE A 27 -2.81 22.26 0.06
N PRO A 28 -3.09 23.03 1.14
CA PRO A 28 -4.06 24.10 1.10
C PRO A 28 -3.66 25.21 0.12
N ALA A 29 -4.64 25.85 -0.53
CA ALA A 29 -4.41 26.93 -1.48
C ALA A 29 -3.50 28.05 -0.93
N LYS A 30 -3.63 28.38 0.35
CA LYS A 30 -2.78 29.37 1.04
C LYS A 30 -1.31 28.95 1.06
N VAL A 31 -1.03 27.67 1.32
CA VAL A 31 0.34 27.13 1.34
C VAL A 31 0.89 27.08 -0.07
N ALA A 32 0.13 26.55 -1.03
CA ALA A 32 0.52 26.54 -2.44
C ALA A 32 0.85 27.96 -2.96
N ALA A 33 0.05 28.95 -2.55
CA ALA A 33 0.24 30.35 -2.89
C ALA A 33 1.52 30.97 -2.31
N GLN A 34 1.97 30.52 -1.12
CA GLN A 34 3.26 30.95 -0.54
C GLN A 34 4.45 30.51 -1.40
N TYR A 35 4.31 29.38 -2.12
CA TYR A 35 5.32 28.85 -3.04
C TYR A 35 5.05 29.22 -4.51
N GLY A 36 4.21 30.23 -4.77
CA GLY A 36 3.96 30.75 -6.12
C GLY A 36 2.93 29.97 -6.95
N CYS A 37 2.38 28.86 -6.44
CA CYS A 37 1.33 28.12 -7.14
C CYS A 37 -0.06 28.71 -6.84
N LYS A 38 -0.53 29.60 -7.71
CA LYS A 38 -1.84 30.29 -7.61
C LYS A 38 -2.69 30.05 -8.87
N GLY A 39 -3.99 30.33 -8.79
CA GLY A 39 -4.90 30.30 -9.94
C GLY A 39 -4.85 28.98 -10.71
N ALA A 40 -4.45 29.06 -11.98
CA ALA A 40 -4.34 27.89 -12.87
C ALA A 40 -3.37 26.81 -12.35
N CYS A 41 -2.24 27.20 -11.73
CA CYS A 41 -1.31 26.23 -11.16
C CYS A 41 -1.99 25.38 -10.09
N TYR A 42 -2.67 26.01 -9.13
CA TYR A 42 -3.34 25.29 -8.04
C TYR A 42 -4.49 24.43 -8.56
N LYS A 43 -5.24 24.91 -9.56
CA LYS A 43 -6.27 24.11 -10.23
C LYS A 43 -5.68 22.84 -10.87
N ASN A 44 -4.59 22.97 -11.60
CA ASN A 44 -3.93 21.83 -12.24
C ASN A 44 -3.30 20.87 -11.22
N PHE A 45 -2.72 21.40 -10.13
CA PHE A 45 -2.21 20.60 -9.03
C PHE A 45 -3.32 19.74 -8.40
N GLN A 46 -4.48 20.32 -8.12
CA GLN A 46 -5.62 19.58 -7.55
C GLN A 46 -6.17 18.52 -8.52
N ALA A 47 -6.16 18.80 -9.83
CA ALA A 47 -6.52 17.81 -10.84
C ALA A 47 -5.52 16.64 -10.89
N GLY A 48 -4.21 16.92 -10.83
CA GLY A 48 -3.18 15.89 -10.76
C GLY A 48 -3.28 15.06 -9.49
N LEU A 49 -3.51 15.69 -8.34
CA LEU A 49 -3.70 15.01 -7.07
C LEU A 49 -4.92 14.06 -7.09
N ALA A 50 -6.00 14.44 -7.77
CA ALA A 50 -7.15 13.56 -7.95
C ALA A 50 -6.77 12.30 -8.76
N ALA A 51 -6.01 12.45 -9.84
CA ALA A 51 -5.52 11.32 -10.64
C ALA A 51 -4.52 10.44 -9.86
N ASP A 52 -3.60 11.02 -9.10
CA ASP A 52 -2.65 10.28 -8.27
C ASP A 52 -3.38 9.41 -7.23
N ARG A 53 -4.46 9.93 -6.64
CA ARG A 53 -5.27 9.18 -5.67
C ARG A 53 -5.96 7.98 -6.29
N GLU A 54 -6.49 8.15 -7.48
CA GLU A 54 -7.12 7.07 -8.23
C GLU A 54 -6.12 5.96 -8.54
N PHE A 55 -4.90 6.32 -8.93
CA PHE A 55 -3.90 5.34 -9.36
C PHE A 55 -3.14 4.67 -8.20
N TYR A 56 -2.74 5.43 -7.18
CA TYR A 56 -1.87 4.93 -6.09
C TYR A 56 -2.62 4.64 -4.77
N GLY A 57 -3.80 5.21 -4.57
CA GLY A 57 -4.53 5.12 -3.30
C GLY A 57 -5.76 4.20 -3.32
N ALA A 58 -6.37 4.00 -4.49
CA ALA A 58 -7.73 3.46 -4.58
C ALA A 58 -7.92 2.04 -4.02
N ILE A 59 -6.88 1.20 -4.06
CA ILE A 59 -6.95 -0.20 -3.60
C ILE A 59 -6.06 -0.49 -2.39
N TYR A 60 -5.66 0.55 -1.66
CA TYR A 60 -4.78 0.40 -0.51
C TYR A 60 -5.48 -0.34 0.64
N ASP A 61 -4.74 -1.26 1.24
CA ASP A 61 -5.22 -2.13 2.32
C ASP A 61 -4.41 -1.84 3.58
N ASP A 62 -4.91 -0.91 4.40
CA ASP A 62 -4.22 -0.45 5.62
C ASP A 62 -3.82 -1.60 6.54
N ASP A 63 -4.69 -2.60 6.70
CA ASP A 63 -4.46 -3.75 7.55
C ASP A 63 -3.34 -4.63 7.01
N PHE A 64 -3.29 -4.84 5.69
CA PHE A 64 -2.18 -5.56 5.06
C PHE A 64 -0.86 -4.80 5.21
N TYR A 65 -0.86 -3.48 5.00
CA TYR A 65 0.35 -2.66 5.02
C TYR A 65 0.83 -2.26 6.41
N ALA A 66 0.00 -2.42 7.45
CA ALA A 66 0.46 -2.33 8.84
C ALA A 66 1.57 -3.36 9.11
N THR A 67 2.53 -3.02 9.97
CA THR A 67 3.61 -3.96 10.32
C THR A 67 3.03 -5.19 11.02
N ALA A 68 3.36 -6.40 10.56
CA ALA A 68 2.90 -7.63 11.19
C ALA A 68 3.40 -7.76 12.64
N SER A 69 2.56 -8.33 13.51
CA SER A 69 2.87 -8.50 14.94
C SER A 69 4.08 -9.41 15.20
N ASN A 70 4.37 -10.36 14.30
CA ASN A 70 5.53 -11.25 14.38
C ASN A 70 6.83 -10.65 13.83
N PHE A 71 6.82 -9.41 13.31
CA PHE A 71 8.02 -8.76 12.77
C PHE A 71 9.19 -8.74 13.77
N SER A 72 8.92 -8.53 15.06
CA SER A 72 9.94 -8.42 16.10
C SER A 72 10.77 -9.70 16.27
N SER A 73 10.14 -10.88 16.13
CA SER A 73 10.78 -12.20 16.29
C SER A 73 11.29 -12.82 14.98
N SER A 74 10.88 -12.30 13.82
CA SER A 74 11.32 -12.77 12.50
C SER A 74 12.73 -12.29 12.10
N LYS A 75 13.35 -13.02 11.16
CA LYS A 75 14.68 -12.78 10.59
C LYS A 75 14.58 -12.26 9.15
N PRO A 76 15.59 -11.53 8.65
CA PRO A 76 15.65 -11.12 7.25
C PRO A 76 15.43 -12.30 6.28
N GLY A 77 14.51 -12.13 5.34
CA GLY A 77 14.05 -13.18 4.42
C GLY A 77 12.73 -13.84 4.82
N ASP A 78 12.30 -13.74 6.09
CA ASP A 78 11.04 -14.32 6.53
C ASP A 78 9.84 -13.61 5.91
N VAL A 79 8.85 -14.40 5.48
CA VAL A 79 7.54 -13.89 5.04
C VAL A 79 6.65 -13.68 6.26
N LEU A 80 6.09 -12.48 6.37
CA LEU A 80 5.22 -12.05 7.48
C LEU A 80 3.74 -12.14 7.11
N LYS A 81 3.39 -11.71 5.89
CA LYS A 81 2.02 -11.76 5.35
C LYS A 81 2.08 -12.21 3.91
N PHE A 82 1.04 -12.94 3.48
CA PHE A 82 0.91 -13.44 2.11
C PHE A 82 -0.57 -13.43 1.71
N LYS A 83 -0.93 -12.68 0.67
CA LYS A 83 -2.33 -12.51 0.26
C LYS A 83 -2.45 -12.59 -1.26
N PRO A 84 -3.41 -13.36 -1.81
CA PRO A 84 -3.65 -13.37 -3.25
C PRO A 84 -4.10 -11.99 -3.75
N ILE A 85 -3.68 -11.63 -4.95
CA ILE A 85 -4.16 -10.44 -5.65
C ILE A 85 -5.36 -10.85 -6.50
N ASN A 86 -6.41 -10.02 -6.52
CA ASN A 86 -7.59 -10.28 -7.36
C ASN A 86 -7.17 -10.29 -8.83
N ALA A 87 -7.47 -11.37 -9.55
CA ALA A 87 -7.14 -11.54 -10.96
C ALA A 87 -7.69 -10.42 -11.84
N SER A 88 -8.85 -9.83 -11.50
CA SER A 88 -9.41 -8.70 -12.25
C SER A 88 -8.57 -7.43 -12.19
N LEU A 89 -7.62 -7.33 -11.25
CA LEU A 89 -6.67 -6.21 -11.16
C LEU A 89 -5.39 -6.47 -11.96
N LEU A 90 -5.12 -7.73 -12.34
CA LEU A 90 -3.87 -8.15 -12.96
C LEU A 90 -3.89 -7.92 -14.48
N THR A 91 -3.83 -6.66 -14.89
CA THR A 91 -3.93 -6.27 -16.31
C THR A 91 -2.59 -6.28 -17.05
N ASP A 92 -1.47 -6.27 -16.32
CA ASP A 92 -0.14 -6.04 -16.86
C ASP A 92 0.85 -7.19 -16.64
N ILE A 93 0.39 -8.33 -16.10
CA ILE A 93 1.15 -9.58 -16.04
C ILE A 93 0.63 -10.60 -17.06
N PRO A 94 1.46 -11.54 -17.54
CA PRO A 94 1.01 -12.55 -18.49
C PRO A 94 -0.17 -13.38 -17.97
N GLU A 95 -1.15 -13.63 -18.84
CA GLU A 95 -2.27 -14.53 -18.56
C GLU A 95 -1.79 -15.92 -18.11
N GLY A 96 -2.61 -16.59 -17.31
CA GLY A 96 -2.22 -17.85 -16.67
C GLY A 96 -1.21 -17.67 -15.54
N SER A 97 -1.02 -16.46 -15.00
CA SER A 97 -0.22 -16.23 -13.79
C SER A 97 -1.09 -16.04 -12.55
N ALA A 98 -0.65 -16.58 -11.42
CA ALA A 98 -1.23 -16.27 -10.11
C ALA A 98 -0.30 -15.31 -9.37
N ALA A 99 -0.80 -14.15 -8.95
CA ALA A 99 -0.02 -13.15 -8.23
C ALA A 99 -0.44 -13.01 -6.76
N TYR A 100 0.54 -12.72 -5.93
CA TYR A 100 0.39 -12.56 -4.49
C TYR A 100 1.14 -11.31 -4.06
N LYS A 101 0.57 -10.57 -3.11
CA LYS A 101 1.28 -9.56 -2.35
C LYS A 101 1.83 -10.17 -1.08
N LEU A 102 3.03 -9.74 -0.68
CA LEU A 102 3.70 -10.20 0.52
C LEU A 102 4.24 -9.04 1.35
N GLN A 103 4.24 -9.22 2.66
CA GLN A 103 5.08 -8.46 3.58
C GLN A 103 6.18 -9.38 4.07
N TYR A 104 7.42 -8.93 4.06
CA TYR A 104 8.59 -9.72 4.44
C TYR A 104 9.59 -8.87 5.22
N VAL A 105 10.52 -9.55 5.87
CA VAL A 105 11.60 -8.91 6.60
C VAL A 105 12.76 -8.62 5.64
N SER A 106 13.16 -7.36 5.54
CA SER A 106 14.33 -6.92 4.78
C SER A 106 15.37 -6.26 5.69
N LYS A 107 16.44 -5.74 5.08
CA LYS A 107 17.46 -4.90 5.73
C LYS A 107 17.50 -3.53 5.05
N ASP A 108 17.61 -2.48 5.85
CA ASP A 108 17.89 -1.14 5.35
C ASP A 108 19.36 -0.97 4.96
N LEU A 109 19.72 0.24 4.51
CA LEU A 109 21.08 0.63 4.12
C LEU A 109 22.12 0.46 5.25
N TYR A 110 21.69 0.40 6.51
CA TYR A 110 22.55 0.21 7.68
C TYR A 110 22.51 -1.22 8.23
N GLY A 111 21.90 -2.16 7.50
CA GLY A 111 21.76 -3.55 7.90
C GLY A 111 20.71 -3.80 8.99
N ARG A 112 19.91 -2.79 9.36
CA ARG A 112 18.86 -2.93 10.38
C ARG A 112 17.63 -3.59 9.77
N LYS A 113 16.96 -4.39 10.59
CA LYS A 113 15.74 -5.10 10.20
C LYS A 113 14.61 -4.12 9.91
N VAL A 114 13.95 -4.24 8.76
CA VAL A 114 12.78 -3.42 8.37
C VAL A 114 11.69 -4.29 7.73
N PRO A 115 10.40 -3.98 7.93
CA PRO A 115 9.35 -4.61 7.15
C PRO A 115 9.32 -4.00 5.74
N ALA A 116 9.23 -4.84 4.73
CA ALA A 116 9.08 -4.44 3.33
C ALA A 116 7.90 -5.17 2.70
N THR A 117 7.35 -4.62 1.63
CA THR A 117 6.30 -5.27 0.83
C THR A 117 6.74 -5.47 -0.60
N GLY A 118 6.11 -6.43 -1.26
CA GLY A 118 6.35 -6.73 -2.66
C GLY A 118 5.22 -7.58 -3.22
N PHE A 119 5.37 -7.99 -4.48
CA PHE A 119 4.52 -8.99 -5.11
C PHE A 119 5.38 -10.12 -5.68
N ILE A 120 4.75 -11.27 -5.88
CA ILE A 120 5.33 -12.41 -6.59
C ILE A 120 4.26 -13.01 -7.49
N ALA A 121 4.64 -13.34 -8.72
CA ALA A 121 3.76 -14.01 -9.68
C ALA A 121 4.32 -15.39 -10.00
N PHE A 122 3.44 -16.38 -10.08
CA PHE A 122 3.75 -17.75 -10.45
C PHE A 122 3.08 -18.07 -11.78
N PRO A 123 3.83 -18.52 -12.80
CA PRO A 123 3.23 -18.96 -14.05
C PRO A 123 2.47 -20.27 -13.84
N TYR A 124 1.42 -20.48 -14.62
CA TYR A 124 0.80 -21.80 -14.82
C TYR A 124 1.74 -22.65 -15.68
N ALA A 125 2.80 -23.16 -15.06
CA ALA A 125 3.76 -24.04 -15.68
C ALA A 125 3.86 -25.34 -14.89
N THR A 126 4.09 -26.45 -15.59
CA THR A 126 4.48 -27.70 -14.96
C THR A 126 5.75 -27.46 -14.15
N ARG A 127 5.63 -27.58 -12.83
CA ARG A 127 6.79 -27.58 -11.93
C ARG A 127 7.79 -28.58 -12.51
N ARG A 128 9.03 -28.14 -12.72
CA ARG A 128 10.13 -29.07 -13.02
C ARG A 128 10.16 -30.15 -11.93
N ASN A 129 10.69 -31.32 -12.24
CA ASN A 129 10.75 -32.45 -11.29
C ASN A 129 11.43 -32.10 -9.94
N ASP A 130 12.18 -30.99 -9.86
CA ASP A 130 12.81 -30.47 -8.65
C ASP A 130 12.05 -29.32 -7.96
N HIS A 131 10.81 -29.04 -8.36
CA HIS A 131 9.95 -27.98 -7.82
C HIS A 131 10.52 -26.56 -7.92
N LYS A 132 11.47 -26.31 -8.83
CA LYS A 132 12.07 -24.98 -9.02
C LYS A 132 11.47 -24.24 -10.19
N PHE A 133 11.34 -22.93 -10.01
CA PHE A 133 11.01 -21.98 -11.06
C PHE A 133 12.23 -21.10 -11.35
N PRO A 134 12.51 -20.77 -12.62
CA PRO A 134 13.35 -19.62 -12.94
C PRO A 134 12.77 -18.38 -12.25
N LEU A 135 13.62 -17.61 -11.56
CA LEU A 135 13.21 -16.39 -10.86
C LEU A 135 13.67 -15.17 -11.64
N ILE A 136 12.75 -14.24 -11.86
CA ILE A 136 13.03 -12.91 -12.40
C ILE A 136 12.80 -11.91 -11.28
N ALA A 137 13.84 -11.15 -10.92
CA ALA A 137 13.72 -10.00 -10.05
C ALA A 137 13.43 -8.76 -10.90
N TYR A 138 12.23 -8.21 -10.78
CA TYR A 138 11.83 -7.00 -11.47
C TYR A 138 11.83 -5.81 -10.48
N ALA A 139 12.65 -4.80 -10.78
CA ALA A 139 12.70 -3.55 -10.04
C ALA A 139 12.03 -2.46 -10.87
N HIS A 140 10.88 -1.97 -10.41
CA HIS A 140 10.22 -0.82 -10.99
C HIS A 140 11.00 0.48 -10.72
N GLY A 141 10.81 1.50 -11.55
CA GLY A 141 11.29 2.85 -11.27
C GLY A 141 10.47 3.53 -10.16
N THR A 142 11.06 4.49 -9.44
CA THR A 142 10.38 5.20 -8.34
C THR A 142 9.06 5.83 -8.78
N SER A 143 7.95 5.37 -8.22
CA SER A 143 6.60 5.89 -8.49
C SER A 143 6.20 7.03 -7.54
N GLY A 144 6.84 7.13 -6.37
CA GLY A 144 6.58 8.18 -5.37
C GLY A 144 7.17 7.83 -4.00
N VAL A 145 6.92 8.68 -3.01
CA VAL A 145 7.46 8.55 -1.64
C VAL A 145 6.39 8.21 -0.59
N PHE A 146 5.12 8.15 -1.00
CA PHE A 146 4.01 7.80 -0.11
C PHE A 146 3.72 6.30 -0.14
N ARG A 147 3.01 5.80 0.88
CA ARG A 147 2.80 4.36 1.07
C ARG A 147 2.00 3.71 -0.07
N GLY A 148 1.10 4.45 -0.71
CA GLY A 148 0.32 3.99 -1.86
C GLY A 148 1.13 3.86 -3.14
N CYS A 149 2.26 4.56 -3.22
CA CYS A 149 3.17 4.48 -4.37
C CYS A 149 3.98 3.18 -4.39
N ALA A 150 3.82 2.29 -3.39
CA ALA A 150 4.43 0.98 -3.41
C ALA A 150 3.80 0.11 -4.52
N PRO A 151 4.57 -0.56 -5.39
CA PRO A 151 4.00 -1.36 -6.48
C PRO A 151 3.02 -2.44 -6.03
N SER A 152 3.26 -3.05 -4.87
CA SER A 152 2.36 -4.05 -4.31
C SER A 152 0.98 -3.49 -3.94
N ALA A 153 0.86 -2.16 -3.81
CA ALA A 153 -0.35 -1.42 -3.50
C ALA A 153 -1.06 -0.88 -4.73
N MET A 154 -0.44 -0.98 -5.91
CA MET A 154 -0.97 -0.47 -7.16
C MET A 154 -1.78 -1.57 -7.88
N PRO A 155 -2.78 -1.19 -8.71
CA PRO A 155 -3.52 -2.15 -9.53
C PRO A 155 -2.59 -2.86 -10.53
N ASN A 156 -1.67 -2.11 -11.13
CA ASN A 156 -0.72 -2.58 -12.14
C ASN A 156 0.65 -2.84 -11.48
N LEU A 157 1.16 -4.07 -11.57
CA LEU A 157 2.36 -4.52 -10.86
C LEU A 157 3.67 -4.20 -11.60
N LEU A 158 3.61 -4.09 -12.92
CA LEU A 158 4.71 -3.78 -13.83
C LEU A 158 4.67 -2.33 -14.35
N GLY A 159 3.66 -1.55 -13.98
CA GLY A 159 3.61 -0.10 -14.24
C GLY A 159 3.45 0.27 -15.72
N LYS A 160 2.71 -0.53 -16.48
CA LYS A 160 2.27 -0.19 -17.84
C LYS A 160 0.88 0.43 -17.85
#